data_AF-X1MU30-F1
#
_entry.id   AF-X1MU30-F1
#
_cell.length_a   1.000
_cell.length_b   1.000
_cell.length_c   1.000
_cell.angle_alpha   90.00
_cell.angle_beta   90.00
_cell.angle_gamma   90.00
#
_symmetry.space_group_name_H-M   'P 1'
#
loop_
_entity.id
_entity.type
_entity.pdbx_description
1 polymer ?
#
loop_
_entity_poly.entity_id
_entity_poly.type
_entity_poly.pdbx_seq_one_letter_code
_entity_poly.pdbx_strand_id
1 'polypeptide(L)'
;HLHKEMTLNYAVIQGMIKLILYDGGENSPTRENLMELFIGEENYCLVKIPPKIWNGFKGIGIKPAIVANCATISHDPNEIKKMDPFTSKIPYEWRLKHGWIL
;
A
#
# COMPACT_ATOMS: atom_id res chain seq x y z
N HIS A 1 -4.76 -4.80 -1.26
CA HIS A 1 -6.22 -4.78 -1.01
C HIS A 1 -6.77 -3.42 -1.41
N LEU A 2 -8.09 -3.29 -1.53
CA LEU A 2 -8.78 -2.03 -1.84
C LEU A 2 -10.01 -1.92 -0.95
N HIS A 3 -10.20 -0.75 -0.37
CA HIS A 3 -11.41 -0.40 0.37
C HIS A 3 -12.36 0.37 -0.55
N LYS A 4 -13.66 0.06 -0.54
CA LYS A 4 -14.69 0.74 -1.35
C LYS A 4 -15.07 2.10 -0.75
N GLU A 5 -15.03 2.22 0.57
CA GLU A 5 -15.52 3.35 1.38
C GLU A 5 -14.54 3.80 2.46
N MET A 6 -13.75 2.88 3.04
CA MET A 6 -12.82 3.22 4.12
C MET A 6 -11.66 4.09 3.59
N THR A 7 -11.40 5.19 4.28
CA THR A 7 -10.11 5.89 4.18
C THR A 7 -9.17 5.30 5.21
N LEU A 8 -7.97 4.92 4.77
CA LEU A 8 -6.91 4.43 5.64
C LEU A 8 -5.98 5.60 5.99
N ASN A 9 -5.49 5.65 7.22
CA ASN A 9 -4.51 6.64 7.65
C ASN A 9 -3.34 5.89 8.29
N TYR A 10 -2.32 5.62 7.48
CA TYR A 10 -1.16 4.83 7.89
C TYR A 10 -0.06 5.71 8.47
N ALA A 11 0.45 5.30 9.63
CA ALA A 11 1.72 5.76 10.18
C ALA A 11 2.55 4.53 10.55
N VAL A 12 3.85 4.56 10.28
CA VAL A 12 4.75 3.45 10.59
C VAL A 12 5.56 3.85 11.82
N ILE A 13 5.20 3.27 12.97
CA ILE A 13 5.72 3.69 14.28
C ILE A 13 7.01 2.97 14.67
N GLN A 14 7.39 1.94 13.92
CA GLN A 14 8.64 1.21 14.06
C GLN A 14 9.01 0.59 12.71
N GLY A 15 10.30 0.53 12.38
CA GLY A 15 10.81 -0.04 11.14
C GLY A 15 10.49 0.81 9.92
N MET A 16 10.64 0.19 8.74
CA MET A 16 10.42 0.82 7.45
C MET A 16 9.58 -0.10 6.56
N ILE A 17 8.62 0.47 5.83
CA ILE A 17 7.89 -0.23 4.77
C ILE A 17 8.05 0.49 3.44
N LYS A 18 7.93 -0.30 2.37
CA LYS A 18 7.58 0.20 1.05
C LYS A 18 6.07 0.04 0.86
N LEU A 19 5.34 1.14 0.84
CA LEU A 19 3.90 1.22 0.58
C LEU A 19 3.65 1.44 -0.91
N ILE A 20 2.81 0.60 -1.49
CA ILE A 20 2.44 0.60 -2.90
C ILE A 20 1.00 1.08 -2.98
N LEU A 21 0.76 2.05 -3.86
CA LEU A 21 -0.56 2.60 -4.15
C LEU A 21 -0.79 2.54 -5.66
N TYR A 22 -1.95 2.07 -6.07
CA TYR A 22 -2.32 2.00 -7.48
C TYR A 22 -3.77 2.42 -7.71
N ASP A 23 -3.96 3.32 -8.66
CA ASP A 23 -5.27 3.79 -9.06
C ASP A 23 -5.79 2.98 -10.25
N GLY A 24 -6.77 2.10 -10.00
CA GLY A 24 -7.42 1.31 -11.05
C GLY A 24 -8.78 1.87 -11.49
N GLY A 25 -9.11 3.12 -11.13
CA GLY A 25 -10.43 3.70 -11.37
C GLY A 25 -10.63 4.16 -12.81
N GLU A 26 -11.61 3.59 -13.53
CA GLU A 26 -11.81 3.86 -14.96
C GLU A 26 -11.97 5.35 -15.33
N ASN A 27 -12.57 6.13 -14.44
CA ASN A 27 -12.83 7.57 -14.61
C ASN A 27 -11.89 8.45 -13.76
N SER A 28 -10.81 7.89 -13.22
CA SER A 28 -9.89 8.65 -12.37
C SER A 28 -8.90 9.47 -13.20
N PRO A 29 -8.60 10.74 -12.84
CA PRO A 29 -7.58 11.53 -13.53
C PRO A 29 -6.15 10.96 -13.35
N THR A 30 -5.96 10.10 -12.36
CA THR A 30 -4.69 9.41 -12.07
C THR A 30 -4.76 7.91 -12.37
N ARG A 31 -5.72 7.47 -13.19
CA ARG A 31 -5.88 6.07 -13.57
C ARG A 31 -4.55 5.48 -14.07
N GLU A 32 -4.26 4.27 -13.64
CA GLU A 32 -3.06 3.48 -13.89
C GLU A 32 -1.77 4.05 -13.26
N ASN A 33 -1.85 5.14 -12.50
CA ASN A 33 -0.69 5.62 -11.75
C ASN A 33 -0.36 4.66 -10.61
N LEU A 34 0.91 4.25 -10.60
CA LEU A 34 1.55 3.51 -9.53
C LEU A 34 2.43 4.46 -8.72
N MET A 35 2.26 4.45 -7.40
CA MET A 35 3.07 5.22 -6.48
C MET A 35 3.71 4.29 -5.45
N GLU A 36 4.98 4.54 -5.18
CA GLU A 36 5.77 3.83 -4.19
C GLU A 36 6.27 4.83 -3.15
N LEU A 37 5.91 4.58 -1.89
CA LEU A 37 6.32 5.40 -0.76
C LEU A 37 7.21 4.57 0.16
N PHE A 38 8.33 5.14 0.60
CA PHE A 38 9.24 4.56 1.57
C PHE A 38 9.04 5.31 2.88
N ILE A 39 8.32 4.72 3.82
CA ILE A 39 7.85 5.40 5.06
C ILE A 39 8.17 4.55 6.29
N GLY A 40 8.41 5.20 7.43
CA GLY A 40 8.90 4.56 8.64
C GLY A 40 9.63 5.48 9.58
N GLU A 41 10.44 4.92 10.48
CA GLU A 41 11.22 5.66 11.47
C GLU A 41 12.09 6.76 10.83
N GLU A 42 12.66 6.48 9.66
CA GLU A 42 13.55 7.42 8.94
C GLU A 42 12.80 8.40 8.02
N ASN A 43 11.51 8.17 7.78
CA ASN A 43 10.64 9.06 7.01
C ASN A 43 9.23 9.01 7.60
N TYR A 44 9.10 9.60 8.80
CA TYR A 44 7.88 9.55 9.57
C TYR A 44 6.87 10.54 9.00
N CYS A 45 5.77 10.01 8.46
CA CYS A 45 4.66 10.80 7.96
C CYS A 45 3.34 10.04 8.10
N LEU A 46 2.24 10.77 8.07
CA LEU A 46 0.91 10.19 7.97
C LEU A 46 0.53 10.09 6.49
N VAL A 47 0.30 8.87 6.00
CA VAL A 47 -0.21 8.64 4.65
C VAL A 47 -1.71 8.40 4.71
N LYS A 48 -2.47 9.33 4.14
CA LYS A 48 -3.92 9.19 3.94
C LYS A 48 -4.18 8.53 2.59
N ILE A 49 -4.80 7.35 2.61
CA ILE A 49 -5.17 6.59 1.42
C ILE A 49 -6.69 6.68 1.26
N PRO A 50 -7.20 7.40 0.24
CA PRO A 50 -8.63 7.48 0.00
C PRO A 50 -9.19 6.12 -0.48
N PRO A 51 -10.52 5.94 -0.43
CA PRO A 51 -11.15 4.74 -0.93
C PRO A 51 -10.88 4.55 -2.43
N LYS A 52 -11.05 3.32 -2.90
CA LYS A 52 -10.89 2.89 -4.30
C LYS A 52 -9.44 2.93 -4.83
N ILE A 53 -8.46 3.14 -3.94
CA ILE A 53 -7.04 2.95 -4.25
C ILE A 53 -6.62 1.55 -3.81
N TRP A 54 -6.02 0.80 -4.74
CA TRP A 54 -5.35 -0.45 -4.40
C TRP A 54 -4.10 -0.11 -3.59
N ASN A 55 -3.95 -0.74 -2.42
CA ASN A 55 -2.78 -0.56 -1.59
C ASN A 55 -2.25 -1.88 -1.02
N GLY A 56 -0.96 -1.92 -0.73
CA GLY A 56 -0.28 -3.00 -0.04
C GLY A 56 1.12 -2.55 0.34
N PHE A 57 1.77 -3.26 1.26
CA PHE A 57 3.12 -2.89 1.69
C PHE A 57 3.98 -4.12 1.98
N LYS A 58 5.30 -3.92 1.92
CA LYS A 58 6.29 -4.89 2.42
C LYS A 58 7.28 -4.20 3.35
N GLY A 59 7.72 -4.90 4.39
CA GLY A 59 8.84 -4.47 5.20
C GLY A 59 10.11 -4.43 4.35
N ILE A 60 10.94 -3.40 4.55
CA ILE A 60 12.20 -3.21 3.81
C ILE A 60 13.42 -3.05 4.73
N GLY A 61 13.20 -3.03 6.04
CA GLY A 61 14.26 -2.95 7.04
C GLY A 61 14.62 -4.32 7.64
N ILE A 62 15.67 -4.32 8.44
CA ILE A 62 16.09 -5.48 9.25
C ILE A 62 15.32 -5.62 10.58
N LYS A 63 14.57 -4.58 10.95
CA LYS A 63 13.70 -4.56 12.14
C LYS A 63 12.25 -4.85 11.73
N PRO A 64 11.44 -5.45 12.62
CA PRO A 64 10.00 -5.54 12.42
C PRO A 64 9.40 -4.16 12.17
N ALA A 65 8.49 -4.08 11.20
CA ALA A 65 7.74 -2.88 10.92
C ALA A 65 6.36 -2.93 11.61
N ILE A 66 5.98 -1.86 12.29
CA ILE A 66 4.66 -1.73 12.92
C ILE A 66 3.89 -0.61 12.21
N VAL A 67 2.83 -0.99 11.50
CA VAL A 67 1.95 -0.06 10.79
C VAL A 67 0.71 0.18 11.64
N ALA A 68 0.54 1.41 12.11
CA ALA A 68 -0.68 1.86 12.74
C ALA A 68 -1.64 2.40 11.67
N ASN A 69 -2.91 2.00 11.73
CA ASN A 69 -3.96 2.49 10.85
C ASN A 69 -5.10 3.09 11.65
N CYS A 70 -5.36 4.38 11.46
CA CYS A 70 -6.56 5.03 11.96
C CYS A 70 -7.63 5.05 10.85
N ALA A 71 -8.39 3.97 10.74
CA ALA A 71 -9.45 3.83 9.74
C ALA A 71 -10.66 4.72 10.05
N THR A 72 -11.33 5.24 9.02
CA THR A 72 -12.53 6.09 9.20
C THR A 72 -13.81 5.31 9.53
N ILE A 73 -13.83 4.00 9.29
CA ILE A 73 -14.96 3.11 9.61
C ILE A 73 -14.45 1.81 10.22
N SER A 74 -15.34 1.06 10.87
CA SER A 74 -15.01 -0.27 11.39
C SER A 74 -14.74 -1.26 10.26
N HIS A 75 -13.99 -2.32 10.55
CA HIS A 75 -13.68 -3.35 9.57
C HIS A 75 -14.95 -4.10 9.14
N ASP A 76 -15.20 -4.16 7.82
CA ASP A 76 -16.23 -4.98 7.20
C ASP A 76 -15.61 -5.83 6.06
N PRO A 77 -15.65 -7.17 6.16
CA PRO A 77 -15.17 -8.07 5.11
C PRO A 77 -15.86 -7.90 3.74
N ASN A 78 -17.10 -7.38 3.70
CA ASN A 78 -17.84 -7.14 2.46
C ASN A 78 -17.42 -5.83 1.77
N GLU A 79 -16.81 -4.91 2.51
CA GLU A 79 -16.35 -3.61 2.01
C GLU A 79 -15.00 -3.71 1.30
N ILE A 80 -14.15 -4.67 1.71
CA ILE A 80 -12.80 -4.86 1.17
C ILE A 80 -12.79 -5.76 -0.09
N LYS A 81 -11.99 -5.37 -1.08
CA LYS A 81 -11.58 -6.23 -2.19
C LYS A 81 -10.14 -6.69 -2.00
N LYS A 82 -9.88 -7.97 -2.25
CA LYS A 82 -8.54 -8.55 -2.25
C LYS A 82 -8.17 -8.96 -3.67
N MET A 83 -6.88 -8.90 -3.94
CA MET A 83 -6.29 -9.27 -5.22
C MET A 83 -4.99 -10.02 -4.88
N ASP A 84 -4.74 -11.10 -5.61
CA ASP A 84 -3.45 -11.79 -5.54
C ASP A 84 -2.34 -10.80 -5.91
N PRO A 85 -1.34 -10.56 -5.05
CA PRO A 85 -0.24 -9.65 -5.38
C PRO A 85 0.52 -10.05 -6.65
N PHE A 86 0.52 -11.32 -7.06
CA PHE A 86 1.29 -11.79 -8.23
C PHE A 86 0.53 -11.76 -9.56
N THR A 87 -0.65 -11.16 -9.59
CA THR A 87 -1.36 -10.91 -10.85
C THR A 87 -0.68 -9.81 -11.68
N SER A 88 -0.88 -9.85 -13.00
CA SER A 88 -0.42 -8.80 -13.93
C SER A 88 -1.30 -7.55 -13.95
N LYS A 89 -2.41 -7.51 -13.21
CA LYS A 89 -3.37 -6.38 -13.22
C LYS A 89 -2.83 -5.09 -12.64
N ILE A 90 -1.89 -5.17 -11.70
CA ILE A 90 -1.18 -4.02 -11.16
C ILE A 90 0.27 -4.17 -11.63
N PRO A 91 0.86 -3.17 -12.32
CA PRO A 91 2.19 -3.27 -12.90
C PRO A 91 3.29 -3.12 -11.82
N TYR A 92 3.22 -3.91 -10.75
CA TYR A 92 4.19 -3.91 -9.65
C TYR A 92 4.70 -5.32 -9.36
N GLU A 93 6.02 -5.46 -9.28
CA GLU A 93 6.68 -6.73 -8.99
C GLU A 93 6.96 -6.87 -7.49
N TRP A 94 6.24 -7.79 -6.84
CA TRP A 94 6.37 -8.04 -5.40
C TRP A 94 7.61 -8.87 -5.05
N ARG A 95 8.11 -9.70 -5.98
CA ARG A 95 9.25 -10.58 -5.72
C ARG A 95 10.47 -9.78 -5.26
N LEU A 96 11.16 -10.34 -4.27
CA LEU A 96 12.46 -9.84 -3.86
C LEU A 96 13.45 -10.14 -4.98
N LYS A 97 14.00 -9.09 -5.58
CA LYS A 97 15.16 -9.22 -6.45
C LYS A 97 16.40 -9.28 -5.56
N HIS A 98 17.03 -10.44 -5.54
CA HIS A 98 18.40 -10.61 -5.03
C HIS A 98 19.35 -10.29 -6.20
N GLY A 99 20.51 -9.65 -5.97
CA GLY A 99 21.44 -9.25 -7.04
C GLY A 99 21.94 -10.44 -7.89
N TRP A 100 22.52 -10.28 -9.08
CA TRP A 100 22.93 -9.09 -9.85
C TRP A 100 22.22 -9.03 -11.21
N ILE A 101 22.10 -7.83 -11.80
CA ILE A 101 21.98 -7.67 -13.26
C ILE A 101 23.38 -7.27 -13.75
N LEU A 102 24.00 -8.09 -14.59
CA LEU A 102 25.01 -7.64 -15.56
C LEU A 102 24.26 -7.00 -16.75
#